data_AF-A0A1F2SSQ4-F1
#
_entry.id   AF-A0A1F2SSQ4-F1
#
_cell.length_a   1.000
_cell.length_b   1.000
_cell.length_c   1.000
_cell.angle_alpha   90.00
_cell.angle_beta   90.00
_cell.angle_gamma   90.00
#
_symmetry.space_group_name_H-M   'P 1'
#
loop_
_entity.id
_entity.type
_entity.pdbx_description
1 polymer ?
#
loop_
_entity_poly.entity_id
_entity_poly.type
_entity_poly.pdbx_seq_one_letter_code
_entity_poly.pdbx_strand_id
1 'polypeptide(L)'
;MTDNVLIDLLARQVLRWGVAPDRFLTGNRSWIPKWKFNPLERLEDAFRLLDHDKSVRYSISRSGNAFEVEVEHDGKVGRATGDSKPRAVTLAFARSLGLEV
;
A
#
# COMPACT_ATOMS: atom_id res chain seq x y z
N MET A 1 -9.07 -10.43 -3.31
CA MET A 1 -8.52 -10.74 -1.95
C MET A 1 -9.33 -9.95 -0.90
N THR A 2 -9.25 -10.22 0.42
CA THR A 2 -9.84 -9.30 1.43
C THR A 2 -8.86 -8.18 1.80
N ASP A 3 -9.39 -7.03 2.18
CA ASP A 3 -8.59 -5.84 2.57
C ASP A 3 -7.56 -6.16 3.66
N ASN A 4 -7.94 -6.92 4.69
CA ASN A 4 -7.03 -7.32 5.77
C ASN A 4 -5.88 -8.20 5.29
N VAL A 5 -6.16 -9.15 4.38
CA VAL A 5 -5.11 -10.03 3.82
C VAL A 5 -4.16 -9.22 2.94
N LEU A 6 -4.67 -8.25 2.18
CA LEU A 6 -3.83 -7.35 1.39
C LEU A 6 -2.91 -6.51 2.28
N ILE A 7 -3.45 -5.91 3.35
CA ILE A 7 -2.66 -5.10 4.30
C ILE A 7 -1.56 -5.94 4.94
N ASP A 8 -1.86 -7.16 5.35
CA ASP A 8 -0.88 -8.09 5.94
C ASP A 8 0.25 -8.44 4.95
N LEU A 9 -0.10 -8.67 3.68
CA LEU A 9 0.89 -8.93 2.63
C LEU A 9 1.80 -7.72 2.39
N LEU A 10 1.23 -6.51 2.30
CA LEU A 10 1.99 -5.28 2.09
C LEU A 10 2.92 -4.99 3.28
N ALA A 11 2.44 -5.13 4.51
CA ALA A 11 3.26 -4.97 5.71
C ALA A 11 4.46 -5.93 5.73
N ARG A 12 4.23 -7.20 5.33
CA ARG A 12 5.27 -8.23 5.30
C ARG A 12 6.26 -8.06 4.14
N GLN A 13 5.76 -7.85 2.93
CA GLN A 13 6.59 -7.86 1.72
C GLN A 13 7.34 -6.54 1.51
N VAL A 14 6.67 -5.42 1.77
CA VAL A 14 7.21 -4.08 1.54
C VAL A 14 7.97 -3.63 2.78
N LEU A 15 7.28 -3.47 3.91
CA LEU A 15 7.86 -2.89 5.13
C LEU A 15 8.74 -3.88 5.93
N ARG A 16 8.76 -5.15 5.52
CA ARG A 16 9.48 -6.25 6.21
C ARG A 16 9.04 -6.44 7.67
N TRP A 17 7.79 -6.13 7.98
CA TRP A 17 7.23 -6.31 9.32
C TRP A 17 6.79 -7.74 9.57
N GLY A 18 6.86 -8.17 10.83
CA GLY A 18 6.24 -9.41 11.27
C GLY A 18 4.72 -9.24 11.35
N VAL A 19 3.96 -10.26 10.91
CA VAL A 19 2.49 -10.23 10.94
C VAL A 19 1.98 -11.23 11.98
N ALA A 20 1.12 -10.76 12.88
CA ALA A 20 0.35 -11.56 13.82
C ALA A 20 -1.14 -11.19 13.73
N PRO A 21 -2.07 -11.99 14.29
CA PRO A 21 -3.51 -11.77 14.12
C PRO A 21 -3.99 -10.34 14.36
N ASP A 22 -3.50 -9.69 15.43
CA ASP A 22 -3.98 -8.36 15.85
C ASP A 22 -2.91 -7.25 15.82
N ARG A 23 -1.68 -7.57 15.38
CA ARG A 23 -0.54 -6.67 15.51
C ARG A 23 0.56 -6.92 14.47
N PHE A 24 1.35 -5.88 14.21
CA PHE A 24 2.56 -5.94 13.40
C PHE A 24 3.80 -5.73 14.26
N LEU A 25 4.86 -6.50 14.00
CA LEU A 25 6.19 -6.28 14.57
C LEU A 25 7.00 -5.42 13.59
N THR A 26 7.27 -4.18 13.97
CA THR A 26 7.98 -3.24 13.08
C THR A 26 9.50 -3.43 13.14
N GLY A 27 10.24 -2.77 12.24
CA GLY A 27 11.69 -2.90 12.14
C GLY A 27 12.47 -2.52 13.41
N ASN A 28 11.89 -1.73 14.31
CA ASN A 28 12.50 -1.40 15.61
C ASN A 28 12.15 -2.42 16.72
N ARG A 29 11.58 -3.58 16.35
CA ARG A 29 11.10 -4.63 17.26
C ARG A 29 9.96 -4.20 18.19
N SER A 30 9.25 -3.13 17.85
CA SER A 30 8.03 -2.73 18.57
C SER A 30 6.79 -3.34 17.94
N TRP A 31 5.82 -3.67 18.78
CA TRP A 31 4.50 -4.08 18.33
C TRP A 31 3.60 -2.87 18.12
N ILE A 32 2.92 -2.82 16.98
CA ILE A 32 1.80 -1.90 16.75
C ILE A 32 0.52 -2.72 16.52
N PRO A 33 -0.63 -2.31 17.06
CA PRO A 33 -1.89 -2.97 16.76
C PRO A 33 -2.30 -2.74 15.29
N LYS A 34 -3.06 -3.66 14.68
CA LYS A 34 -3.44 -3.60 13.26
C LYS A 34 -4.11 -2.27 12.86
N TRP A 35 -4.98 -1.74 13.71
CA TRP A 35 -5.69 -0.48 13.43
C TRP A 35 -4.77 0.74 13.27
N LYS A 36 -3.50 0.67 13.72
CA LYS A 36 -2.51 1.75 13.52
C LYS A 36 -1.88 1.76 12.13
N PHE A 37 -2.11 0.75 11.31
CA PHE A 37 -1.61 0.70 9.94
C PHE A 37 -2.76 0.31 9.01
N ASN A 38 -3.33 1.31 8.33
CA ASN A 38 -4.43 1.10 7.39
C ASN A 38 -4.21 1.91 6.10
N PRO A 39 -3.39 1.39 5.16
CA PRO A 39 -3.04 2.10 3.93
C PRO A 39 -4.22 2.30 2.97
N LEU A 40 -5.32 1.54 3.12
CA LEU A 40 -6.51 1.72 2.28
C LEU A 40 -7.34 2.95 2.68
N GLU A 41 -7.24 3.38 3.95
CA GLU A 41 -8.00 4.51 4.49
C GLU A 41 -7.11 5.70 4.87
N ARG A 42 -5.84 5.47 5.23
CA ARG A 42 -4.91 6.49 5.71
C ARG A 42 -3.85 6.78 4.65
N LEU A 43 -3.83 8.04 4.19
CA LEU A 43 -2.87 8.49 3.18
C LEU A 43 -1.42 8.35 3.63
N GLU A 44 -1.13 8.64 4.89
CA GLU A 44 0.20 8.49 5.49
C GLU A 44 0.74 7.07 5.36
N ASP A 45 -0.12 6.07 5.59
CA ASP A 45 0.27 4.66 5.51
C ASP A 45 0.42 4.19 4.06
N ALA A 46 -0.39 4.72 3.15
CA ALA A 46 -0.24 4.47 1.71
C ALA A 46 1.09 5.02 1.18
N PHE A 47 1.46 6.24 1.57
CA PHE A 47 2.74 6.84 1.18
C PHE A 47 3.93 6.16 1.85
N ARG A 48 3.79 5.70 3.11
CA ARG A 48 4.82 4.90 3.78
C ARG A 48 5.21 3.66 2.97
N LEU A 49 4.28 3.05 2.24
CA LEU A 49 4.57 1.92 1.36
C LEU A 49 5.44 2.35 0.17
N LEU A 50 5.12 3.46 -0.48
CA LEU A 50 5.87 4.01 -1.61
C LEU A 50 7.29 4.44 -1.17
N ASP A 51 7.39 5.15 -0.05
CA ASP A 51 8.64 5.71 0.46
C ASP A 51 9.64 4.65 0.93
N HIS A 52 9.16 3.44 1.23
CA HIS A 52 10.03 2.36 1.70
C HIS A 52 10.99 1.87 0.62
N ASP A 53 10.59 1.97 -0.65
CA ASP A 53 11.40 1.50 -1.78
C ASP A 53 11.73 2.66 -2.72
N LYS A 54 13.03 2.99 -2.79
CA LYS A 54 13.55 4.12 -3.58
C LYS A 54 13.37 3.92 -5.09
N SER A 55 13.08 2.71 -5.55
CA SER A 55 12.86 2.40 -6.97
C SER A 55 11.43 2.67 -7.42
N VAL A 56 10.55 3.09 -6.50
CA VAL A 56 9.15 3.39 -6.82
C VAL A 56 9.03 4.75 -7.50
N ARG A 57 8.39 4.76 -8.67
CA ARG A 57 7.87 5.97 -9.31
C ARG A 57 6.36 5.92 -9.30
N TYR A 58 5.70 7.05 -9.11
CA TYR A 58 4.25 7.10 -9.17
C TYR A 58 3.76 8.40 -9.78
N SER A 59 2.60 8.32 -10.43
CA SER A 59 1.83 9.48 -10.86
C SER A 59 0.43 9.39 -10.28
N ILE A 60 -0.08 10.53 -9.81
CA ILE A 60 -1.42 10.65 -9.27
C ILE A 60 -2.08 11.81 -10.01
N SER A 61 -3.11 11.50 -10.78
CA SER A 61 -3.96 12.49 -11.42
C SER A 61 -5.38 12.38 -10.86
N ARG A 62 -6.20 13.37 -11.22
CA ARG A 62 -7.62 13.37 -10.90
C ARG A 62 -8.39 13.62 -12.17
N SER A 63 -9.31 12.70 -12.48
CA SER A 63 -10.22 12.80 -13.61
C SER A 63 -11.64 12.91 -13.07
N GLY A 64 -12.20 14.13 -13.12
CA GLY A 64 -13.46 14.45 -12.44
C GLY A 64 -13.40 14.18 -10.93
N ASN A 65 -14.23 13.25 -10.46
CA ASN A 65 -14.28 12.87 -9.04
C ASN A 65 -13.41 11.67 -8.67
N ALA A 66 -12.76 11.02 -9.63
CA ALA A 66 -11.91 9.87 -9.38
C ALA A 66 -10.43 10.26 -9.35
N PHE A 67 -9.68 9.63 -8.45
CA PHE A 67 -8.23 9.58 -8.49
C PHE A 67 -7.79 8.48 -9.44
N GLU A 68 -6.85 8.79 -10.32
CA GLU A 68 -6.18 7.81 -11.16
C GLU A 68 -4.73 7.75 -10.71
N VAL A 69 -4.27 6.55 -10.37
CA VAL A 69 -2.94 6.34 -9.83
C VAL A 69 -2.23 5.27 -10.64
N GLU A 70 -1.02 5.61 -11.07
CA GLU A 70 -0.08 4.69 -11.68
C GLU A 70 1.16 4.59 -10.78
N VAL A 71 1.58 3.37 -10.49
CA VAL A 71 2.80 3.09 -9.72
C VAL A 71 3.67 2.15 -10.53
N GLU A 72 4.92 2.53 -10.71
CA GLU A 72 5.96 1.71 -11.31
C GLU A 72 6.92 1.26 -10.21
N HIS A 73 7.13 -0.04 -10.09
CA HIS A 73 8.04 -0.67 -9.15
C HIS A 73 8.83 -1.75 -9.88
N ASP A 74 10.16 -1.66 -9.87
CA ASP A 74 11.07 -2.59 -10.57
C ASP A 74 10.67 -2.89 -12.03
N GLY A 75 10.24 -1.85 -12.76
CA GLY A 75 9.81 -1.94 -14.17
C GLY A 75 8.42 -2.55 -14.38
N LYS A 76 7.71 -2.93 -13.31
CA LYS A 76 6.30 -3.35 -13.35
C LYS A 76 5.40 -2.19 -13.04
N VAL A 77 4.34 -2.04 -13.82
CA VAL A 77 3.37 -0.96 -13.67
C VAL A 77 2.05 -1.50 -13.14
N GLY A 78 1.58 -0.92 -12.04
CA GLY A 78 0.26 -1.12 -11.48
C GLY A 78 -0.57 0.15 -11.59
N ARG A 79 -1.84 0.01 -11.95
CA ARG A 79 -2.78 1.13 -12.08
C ARG A 79 -4.01 0.88 -11.23
N ALA A 80 -4.55 1.92 -10.62
CA ALA A 80 -5.84 1.85 -9.97
C ALA A 80 -6.56 3.20 -10.04
N THR A 81 -7.89 3.12 -10.04
CA THR A 81 -8.77 4.27 -9.98
C THR A 81 -9.70 4.13 -8.79
N GLY A 82 -10.09 5.25 -8.18
CA GLY A 82 -10.99 5.22 -7.03
C GLY A 82 -11.39 6.61 -6.56
N ASP A 83 -12.45 6.68 -5.77
CA ASP A 83 -12.91 7.88 -5.06
C ASP A 83 -12.02 8.22 -3.85
N SER A 84 -11.39 7.21 -3.25
CA SER A 84 -10.43 7.34 -2.16
C SER A 84 -8.99 7.33 -2.67
N LYS A 85 -8.28 8.44 -2.47
CA LYS A 85 -6.85 8.58 -2.78
C LYS A 85 -5.96 7.51 -2.10
N PRO A 86 -6.03 7.26 -0.78
CA PRO A 86 -5.21 6.23 -0.13
C PRO A 86 -5.48 4.84 -0.69
N ARG A 87 -6.75 4.51 -0.96
CA ARG A 87 -7.15 3.24 -1.56
C ARG A 87 -6.57 3.09 -2.97
N ALA A 88 -6.75 4.09 -3.83
CA ALA A 88 -6.22 4.06 -5.19
C ALA A 88 -4.69 3.90 -5.22
N VAL A 89 -3.97 4.63 -4.36
CA VAL A 89 -2.51 4.48 -4.23
C VAL A 89 -2.10 3.07 -3.82
N THR A 90 -2.71 2.54 -2.76
CA THR A 90 -2.37 1.23 -2.22
C THR A 90 -2.68 0.11 -3.21
N LEU A 91 -3.80 0.20 -3.92
CA LEU A 91 -4.18 -0.79 -4.94
C LEU A 91 -3.27 -0.73 -6.18
N ALA A 92 -2.90 0.47 -6.63
CA ALA A 92 -1.96 0.62 -7.74
C ALA A 92 -0.60 0.01 -7.39
N PHE A 93 -0.10 0.26 -6.18
CA PHE A 93 1.16 -0.32 -5.72
C PHE A 93 1.07 -1.85 -5.51
N ALA A 94 -0.03 -2.35 -4.95
CA ALA A 94 -0.25 -3.80 -4.85
C ALA A 94 -0.22 -4.48 -6.23
N ARG A 95 -0.82 -3.86 -7.25
CA ARG A 95 -0.78 -4.34 -8.64
C ARG A 95 0.62 -4.29 -9.25
N SER A 96 1.42 -3.26 -8.96
CA SER A 96 2.81 -3.21 -9.45
C SER A 96 3.67 -4.32 -8.85
N LEU A 97 3.37 -4.73 -7.61
CA LEU A 97 3.99 -5.90 -6.97
C LEU A 97 3.50 -7.25 -7.55
N GLY A 98 2.48 -7.24 -8.41
CA GLY A 98 1.87 -8.45 -8.98
C GLY A 98 0.86 -9.13 -8.05
N LEU A 99 0.33 -8.43 -7.06
CA LEU A 99 -0.72 -8.94 -6.18
C LEU A 99 -2.09 -8.83 -6.85
N GLU A 100 -2.91 -9.86 -6.69
CA GLU A 100 -4.32 -9.84 -7.08
C GLU A 100 -5.13 -9.11 -6.01
N VAL A 101 -5.77 -8.01 -6.41
CA VAL A 101 -6.53 -7.11 -5.53
C VAL A 101 -8.00 -7.07 -5.90
#